data_AF-A0A9P2FSJ5-F1
#
_entry.id   AF-A0A9P2FSJ5-F1
#
_cell.length_a   1.000
_cell.length_b   1.000
_cell.length_c   1.000
_cell.angle_alpha   90.00
_cell.angle_beta   90.00
_cell.angle_gamma   90.00
#
_symmetry.space_group_name_H-M   'P 1'
#
loop_
_entity.id
_entity.type
_entity.pdbx_description
1 polymer ?
#
loop_
_entity_poly.entity_id
_entity_poly.type
_entity_poly.pdbx_seq_one_letter_code
_entity_poly.pdbx_strand_id
1 'polypeptide(L)'
;MRQNAYKSLKEVEKTPLTNANDGRVAYLNKTGRQESLSDYAINESAKNGFDEAQHLATAQHLPALFENAKFKETTRDLKNNDKNVKIHRYTANFLLDKEPAQAQITLKETITGQHSGNKIYTLKLKSVSRLSPAEPQNPREALSVINDPKSSGFGEPSTKPSEIVSKIQKNSSLARKDFLRSYVKKDF
;
A
#
# COMPACT_ATOMS: atom_id res chain seq x y z
N MET A 1 4.43 -2.59 -22.93
CA MET A 1 4.37 -2.24 -21.49
C MET A 1 4.95 -3.32 -20.58
N ARG A 2 4.54 -4.59 -20.71
CA ARG A 2 5.01 -5.68 -19.81
C ARG A 2 6.53 -5.88 -19.80
N GLN A 3 7.18 -5.77 -20.97
CA GLN A 3 8.64 -5.85 -21.07
C GLN A 3 9.36 -4.71 -20.33
N ASN A 4 8.78 -3.50 -20.30
CA ASN A 4 9.35 -2.37 -19.57
C ASN A 4 9.23 -2.62 -18.07
N ALA A 5 8.06 -3.04 -17.60
CA ALA A 5 7.87 -3.45 -16.20
C ALA A 5 8.84 -4.57 -15.79
N TYR A 6 9.05 -5.55 -16.67
CA TYR A 6 10.03 -6.60 -16.44
C TYR A 6 11.46 -6.07 -16.30
N LYS A 7 11.87 -5.12 -17.15
CA LYS A 7 13.20 -4.51 -17.08
C LYS A 7 13.40 -3.75 -15.77
N SER A 8 12.46 -2.87 -15.40
CA SER A 8 12.53 -2.12 -14.13
C SER A 8 12.62 -3.04 -12.91
N LEU A 9 11.82 -4.10 -12.88
CA LEU A 9 11.87 -5.08 -11.78
C LEU A 9 13.12 -5.96 -11.79
N LYS A 10 13.78 -6.13 -12.93
CA LYS A 10 15.04 -6.88 -13.02
C LYS A 10 16.21 -6.10 -12.45
N GLU A 11 16.20 -4.78 -12.55
CA GLU A 11 17.28 -3.90 -12.03
C GLU A 11 17.41 -3.99 -10.50
N VAL A 12 16.32 -4.26 -9.80
CA VAL A 12 16.29 -4.37 -8.33
C VAL A 12 16.44 -5.81 -7.80
N GLU A 13 16.67 -6.80 -8.67
CA GLU A 13 16.60 -8.22 -8.30
C GLU A 13 17.64 -8.65 -7.24
N LYS A 14 18.78 -7.94 -7.19
CA LYS A 14 19.87 -8.24 -6.26
C LYS A 14 19.94 -7.25 -5.09
N THR A 15 18.98 -6.34 -4.99
CA THR A 15 18.99 -5.28 -4.00
C THR A 15 18.03 -5.65 -2.88
N PRO A 16 18.45 -5.61 -1.60
CA PRO A 16 17.52 -5.75 -0.49
C PRO A 16 16.54 -4.57 -0.50
N LEU A 17 15.25 -4.87 -0.44
CA LEU A 17 14.19 -3.89 -0.29
C LEU A 17 13.77 -3.88 1.18
N THR A 18 13.77 -2.72 1.82
CA THR A 18 13.44 -2.59 3.24
C THR A 18 12.10 -1.87 3.37
N ASN A 19 11.17 -2.45 4.12
CA ASN A 19 9.94 -1.78 4.51
C ASN A 19 10.24 -0.76 5.61
N ALA A 20 9.88 0.50 5.41
CA ALA A 20 10.16 1.59 6.34
C ALA A 20 9.25 1.56 7.59
N ASN A 21 8.10 0.88 7.52
CA ASN A 21 7.15 0.84 8.64
C ASN A 21 7.48 -0.24 9.68
N ASP A 22 8.10 -1.35 9.28
CA ASP A 22 8.41 -2.47 10.19
C ASP A 22 9.86 -2.99 10.11
N GLY A 23 10.69 -2.39 9.25
CA GLY A 23 12.10 -2.77 9.07
C GLY A 23 12.30 -4.09 8.32
N ARG A 24 11.25 -4.72 7.77
CA ARG A 24 11.39 -6.01 7.10
C ARG A 24 12.17 -5.87 5.80
N VAL A 25 13.23 -6.66 5.68
CA VAL A 25 14.02 -6.79 4.45
C VAL A 25 13.49 -7.94 3.61
N ALA A 26 13.26 -7.70 2.32
CA ALA A 26 12.84 -8.68 1.33
C ALA A 26 13.58 -8.51 0.00
N TYR A 27 13.62 -9.58 -0.78
CA TYR A 27 14.23 -9.58 -2.12
C TYR A 27 13.18 -9.84 -3.19
N LEU A 28 13.33 -9.21 -4.36
CA LEU A 28 12.52 -9.51 -5.53
C LEU A 28 13.31 -10.41 -6.48
N ASN A 29 12.96 -11.69 -6.60
CA ASN A 29 13.63 -12.60 -7.52
C ASN A 29 12.85 -12.77 -8.85
N LYS A 30 13.44 -13.52 -9.79
CA LYS A 30 12.80 -13.90 -11.06
C LYS A 30 11.36 -14.40 -10.89
N THR A 31 11.12 -15.31 -9.94
CA THR A 31 9.77 -15.86 -9.70
C THR A 31 8.80 -14.76 -9.26
N GLY A 32 9.17 -13.94 -8.27
CA GLY A 32 8.33 -12.84 -7.79
C GLY A 32 8.00 -11.84 -8.88
N ARG A 33 8.96 -11.54 -9.75
CA ARG A 33 8.74 -10.69 -10.92
C ARG A 33 7.79 -11.32 -11.93
N GLN A 34 7.97 -12.60 -12.28
CA GLN A 34 7.09 -13.31 -13.21
C GLN A 34 5.65 -13.39 -12.69
N GLU A 35 5.49 -13.66 -11.39
CA GLU A 35 4.20 -13.74 -10.73
C GLU A 35 3.50 -12.37 -10.65
N SER A 36 4.25 -11.31 -10.33
CA SER A 36 3.72 -9.93 -10.32
C SER A 36 3.35 -9.40 -11.70
N LEU A 37 3.87 -9.99 -12.78
CA LEU A 37 3.59 -9.59 -14.17
C LEU A 37 2.78 -10.65 -14.93
N SER A 38 2.26 -11.64 -14.21
CA SER A 38 1.50 -12.74 -14.80
C SER A 38 0.11 -12.28 -15.22
N ASP A 39 -0.47 -12.96 -16.22
CA ASP A 39 -1.85 -12.71 -16.64
C ASP A 39 -2.82 -12.93 -15.48
N TYR A 40 -2.50 -13.85 -14.56
CA TYR A 40 -3.29 -14.05 -13.35
C TYR A 40 -3.30 -12.80 -12.45
N ALA A 41 -2.15 -12.19 -12.15
CA ALA A 41 -2.08 -10.99 -11.32
C ALA A 41 -2.76 -9.77 -11.97
N ILE A 42 -2.60 -9.63 -13.29
CA ILE A 42 -3.27 -8.60 -14.09
C ILE A 42 -4.79 -8.81 -14.06
N ASN A 43 -5.27 -10.03 -14.32
CA ASN A 43 -6.70 -10.34 -14.30
C ASN A 43 -7.32 -10.13 -12.91
N GLU A 44 -6.60 -10.45 -11.84
CA GLU A 44 -7.05 -10.16 -10.47
C GLU A 44 -7.18 -8.65 -10.21
N SER A 45 -6.34 -7.83 -10.84
CA SER A 45 -6.47 -6.37 -10.79
C SER A 45 -7.62 -5.87 -11.67
N ALA A 46 -7.85 -6.49 -12.82
CA ALA A 46 -8.98 -6.22 -13.71
C ALA A 46 -10.34 -6.48 -13.05
N LYS A 47 -10.46 -7.57 -12.28
CA LYS A 47 -11.64 -7.83 -11.43
C LYS A 47 -11.90 -6.71 -10.42
N ASN A 48 -10.86 -5.97 -10.02
CA ASN A 48 -10.95 -4.82 -9.14
C ASN A 48 -11.06 -3.49 -9.88
N GLY A 49 -11.27 -3.51 -11.21
CA GLY A 49 -11.52 -2.36 -12.06
C GLY A 49 -10.29 -1.60 -12.53
N PHE A 50 -9.11 -2.25 -12.53
CA PHE A 50 -7.89 -1.67 -13.08
C PHE A 50 -7.52 -2.34 -14.40
N ASP A 51 -7.12 -1.57 -15.39
CA ASP A 51 -6.65 -2.15 -16.66
C ASP A 51 -5.21 -2.72 -16.55
N GLU A 52 -4.77 -3.39 -17.62
CA GLU A 52 -3.41 -3.94 -17.68
C GLU A 52 -2.33 -2.86 -17.61
N ALA A 53 -2.55 -1.69 -18.22
CA ALA A 53 -1.56 -0.61 -18.22
C ALA A 53 -1.34 -0.06 -16.81
N GLN A 54 -2.42 0.17 -16.07
CA GLN A 54 -2.45 0.59 -14.67
C GLN A 54 -1.73 -0.42 -13.77
N HIS A 55 -2.00 -1.71 -13.95
CA HIS A 55 -1.31 -2.76 -13.22
C HIS A 55 0.20 -2.76 -13.50
N LEU A 56 0.59 -2.75 -14.78
CA LEU A 56 2.00 -2.82 -15.18
C LEU A 56 2.78 -1.55 -14.83
N ALA A 57 2.13 -0.39 -14.84
CA ALA A 57 2.70 0.87 -14.35
C ALA A 57 2.93 0.79 -12.84
N THR A 58 1.94 0.31 -12.07
CA THR A 58 2.09 0.11 -10.62
C THR A 58 3.23 -0.86 -10.30
N ALA A 59 3.32 -1.97 -11.04
CA ALA A 59 4.35 -2.98 -10.81
C ALA A 59 5.77 -2.42 -10.98
N GLN A 60 5.99 -1.42 -11.84
CA GLN A 60 7.30 -0.75 -11.97
C GLN A 60 7.74 -0.05 -10.68
N HIS A 61 6.78 0.38 -9.85
CA HIS A 61 7.03 1.07 -8.59
C HIS A 61 7.00 0.14 -7.37
N LEU A 62 7.04 -1.18 -7.57
CA LEU A 62 7.00 -2.17 -6.49
C LEU A 62 8.01 -1.91 -5.35
N PRO A 63 9.27 -1.50 -5.60
CA PRO A 63 10.21 -1.15 -4.53
C PRO A 63 9.69 -0.07 -3.60
N ALA A 64 9.24 1.07 -4.16
CA ALA A 64 8.70 2.19 -3.39
C ALA A 64 7.37 1.83 -2.71
N LEU A 65 6.53 1.03 -3.37
CA LEU A 65 5.29 0.53 -2.77
C LEU A 65 5.59 -0.38 -1.57
N PHE A 66 6.56 -1.28 -1.69
CA PHE A 66 6.94 -2.16 -0.59
C PHE A 66 7.57 -1.38 0.57
N GLU A 67 8.44 -0.41 0.29
CA GLU A 67 9.03 0.47 1.30
C GLU A 67 7.96 1.13 2.16
N ASN A 68 6.86 1.59 1.55
CA ASN A 68 5.79 2.33 2.23
C ASN A 68 4.59 1.47 2.64
N ALA A 69 4.61 0.16 2.37
CA ALA A 69 3.47 -0.70 2.66
C ALA A 69 3.29 -0.93 4.17
N LYS A 70 2.06 -1.11 4.62
CA LYS A 70 1.73 -1.52 5.99
C LYS A 70 1.57 -3.04 6.05
N PHE A 71 2.18 -3.67 7.05
CA PHE A 71 1.94 -5.07 7.35
C PHE A 71 0.47 -5.30 7.70
N LYS A 72 -0.12 -6.36 7.14
CA LYS A 72 -1.52 -6.74 7.39
C LYS A 72 -1.62 -8.01 8.22
N GLU A 73 -1.00 -9.09 7.75
CA GLU A 73 -1.12 -10.40 8.39
C GLU A 73 -0.02 -11.36 7.96
N THR A 74 0.15 -12.42 8.76
CA THR A 74 0.96 -13.60 8.42
C THR A 74 0.07 -14.83 8.45
N THR A 75 0.17 -15.69 7.44
CA THR A 75 -0.46 -17.01 7.42
C THR A 75 0.59 -18.09 7.18
N ARG A 76 0.28 -19.34 7.55
CA ARG A 76 1.03 -20.51 7.06
C ARG A 76 0.86 -20.69 5.55
N ASP A 77 1.70 -21.50 4.90
CA ASP A 77 1.47 -21.89 3.51
C ASP A 77 0.26 -22.81 3.38
N LEU A 78 -0.91 -22.24 3.08
CA LEU A 78 -2.15 -23.00 2.95
C LEU A 78 -2.18 -23.89 1.71
N LYS A 79 -1.39 -23.57 0.67
CA LYS A 79 -1.44 -24.30 -0.60
C LYS A 79 -0.67 -25.61 -0.53
N ASN A 80 0.55 -25.59 -0.01
CA ASN A 80 1.39 -26.79 0.07
C ASN A 80 1.56 -27.32 1.50
N ASN A 81 1.02 -26.62 2.50
CA ASN A 81 1.16 -26.95 3.92
C ASN A 81 2.63 -27.06 4.39
N ASP A 82 3.53 -26.31 3.74
CA ASP A 82 4.93 -26.30 4.09
C ASP A 82 5.14 -25.50 5.39
N LYS A 83 5.58 -26.21 6.44
CA LYS A 83 5.86 -25.62 7.75
C LYS A 83 7.06 -24.68 7.74
N ASN A 84 7.94 -24.78 6.75
CA ASN A 84 9.08 -23.90 6.56
C ASN A 84 8.73 -22.61 5.79
N VAL A 85 7.46 -22.42 5.41
CA VAL A 85 7.02 -21.25 4.65
C VAL A 85 5.93 -20.48 5.40
N LYS A 86 6.16 -19.17 5.53
CA LYS A 86 5.15 -18.20 5.98
C LYS A 86 4.81 -17.25 4.84
N ILE A 87 3.55 -16.84 4.79
CA ILE A 87 3.03 -15.91 3.80
C ILE A 87 2.69 -14.62 4.53
N HIS A 88 3.30 -13.51 4.13
CA HIS A 88 3.01 -12.21 4.71
C HIS A 88 2.31 -11.33 3.70
N ARG A 89 1.29 -10.59 4.15
CA ARG A 89 0.55 -9.66 3.32
C ARG A 89 0.80 -8.24 3.78
N TYR A 90 1.08 -7.39 2.80
CA TYR A 90 1.32 -5.98 2.95
C TYR A 90 0.36 -5.21 2.04
N THR A 91 0.01 -4.00 2.46
CA THR A 91 -0.84 -3.10 1.67
C THR A 91 -0.24 -1.70 1.60
N ALA A 92 -0.15 -1.14 0.40
CA ALA A 92 0.24 0.25 0.17
C ALA A 92 -0.92 1.01 -0.49
N ASN A 93 -1.39 2.07 0.14
CA ASN A 93 -2.42 2.95 -0.43
C ASN A 93 -1.74 4.10 -1.19
N PHE A 94 -2.26 4.44 -2.36
CA PHE A 94 -1.73 5.52 -3.21
C PHE A 94 -2.82 6.07 -4.13
N LEU A 95 -2.51 7.14 -4.86
CA LEU A 95 -3.39 7.68 -5.91
C LEU A 95 -2.93 7.17 -7.27
N LEU A 96 -3.85 6.60 -8.03
CA LEU A 96 -3.66 6.18 -9.41
C LEU A 96 -4.67 6.93 -10.27
N ASP A 97 -4.21 7.75 -11.20
CA ASP A 97 -5.08 8.61 -12.02
C ASP A 97 -6.04 9.49 -11.21
N LYS A 98 -5.57 9.98 -10.06
CA LYS A 98 -6.31 10.76 -9.04
C LYS A 98 -7.37 9.97 -8.26
N GLU A 99 -7.49 8.67 -8.49
CA GLU A 99 -8.39 7.79 -7.75
C GLU A 99 -7.63 6.98 -6.68
N PRO A 100 -8.24 6.73 -5.51
CA PRO A 100 -7.64 5.88 -4.46
C PRO A 100 -7.46 4.42 -4.89
N ALA A 101 -6.22 3.95 -4.85
CA ALA A 101 -5.83 2.57 -5.13
C ALA A 101 -5.04 1.96 -3.96
N GLN A 102 -5.08 0.64 -3.86
CA GLN A 102 -4.29 -0.15 -2.91
C GLN A 102 -3.53 -1.25 -3.64
N ALA A 103 -2.21 -1.29 -3.47
CA ALA A 103 -1.39 -2.42 -3.86
C ALA A 103 -1.38 -3.45 -2.73
N GLN A 104 -1.69 -4.70 -3.03
CA GLN A 104 -1.46 -5.83 -2.16
C GLN A 104 -0.16 -6.53 -2.56
N ILE A 105 0.78 -6.57 -1.63
CA ILE A 105 2.09 -7.18 -1.82
C ILE A 105 2.17 -8.43 -0.95
N THR A 106 2.51 -9.56 -1.57
CA THR A 106 2.67 -10.83 -0.86
C THR A 106 4.15 -11.18 -0.77
N LEU A 107 4.61 -11.50 0.43
CA LEU A 107 5.93 -12.07 0.67
C LEU A 107 5.80 -13.55 1.00
N LYS A 108 6.77 -14.34 0.54
CA LYS A 108 7.05 -15.69 1.02
C LYS A 108 8.31 -15.64 1.87
N GLU A 109 8.19 -15.96 3.14
CA GLU A 109 9.32 -16.18 4.05
C GLU A 109 9.64 -17.66 4.08
N THR A 110 10.90 -18.00 3.83
CA THR A 110 11.45 -19.33 4.15
C THR A 110 12.17 -19.21 5.49
N ILE A 111 11.80 -20.02 6.48
CA ILE A 111 12.28 -19.86 7.86
C ILE A 111 13.73 -20.35 7.99
N THR A 112 14.05 -21.51 7.44
CA THR A 112 15.37 -22.14 7.55
C THR A 112 15.92 -22.67 6.22
N GLY A 113 17.23 -22.90 6.17
CA GLY A 113 17.94 -23.47 5.02
C GLY A 113 18.56 -22.43 4.09
N GLN A 114 19.12 -22.89 2.96
CA GLN A 114 19.88 -22.08 2.01
C GLN A 114 19.07 -20.93 1.38
N HIS A 115 17.74 -21.05 1.39
CA HIS A 115 16.83 -20.10 0.78
C HIS A 115 16.09 -19.24 1.81
N SER A 116 16.55 -19.22 3.06
CA SER A 116 15.93 -18.48 4.16
C SER A 116 15.80 -16.97 3.86
N GLY A 117 14.81 -16.35 4.51
CA GLY A 117 14.49 -14.95 4.37
C GLY A 117 13.25 -14.66 3.52
N ASN A 118 12.96 -13.38 3.35
CA ASN A 118 11.74 -12.90 2.69
C ASN A 118 11.95 -12.68 1.19
N LYS A 119 10.99 -13.15 0.40
CA LYS A 119 10.93 -12.91 -1.05
C LYS A 119 9.59 -12.29 -1.39
N ILE A 120 9.61 -11.17 -2.10
CA ILE A 120 8.38 -10.62 -2.68
C ILE A 120 7.91 -11.59 -3.76
N TYR A 121 6.69 -12.10 -3.62
CA TYR A 121 6.12 -13.12 -4.47
C TYR A 121 5.12 -12.57 -5.49
N THR A 122 4.27 -11.60 -5.13
CA THR A 122 3.32 -11.02 -6.09
C THR A 122 2.87 -9.63 -5.67
N LEU A 123 2.43 -8.82 -6.64
CA LEU A 123 1.72 -7.56 -6.47
C LEU A 123 0.38 -7.63 -7.22
N LYS A 124 -0.70 -7.15 -6.59
CA LYS A 124 -2.04 -7.02 -7.19
C LYS A 124 -2.68 -5.69 -6.77
N LEU A 125 -3.57 -5.13 -7.60
CA LEU A 125 -4.31 -3.91 -7.26
C LEU A 125 -5.70 -4.22 -6.68
N LYS A 126 -6.12 -3.39 -5.72
CA LYS A 126 -7.47 -3.32 -5.15
C LYS A 126 -7.96 -1.88 -5.09
N SER A 127 -9.25 -1.68 -5.34
CA SER A 127 -9.88 -0.37 -5.22
C SER A 127 -10.23 -0.10 -3.76
N VAL A 128 -9.85 1.07 -3.23
CA VAL A 128 -10.11 1.42 -1.82
C VAL A 128 -11.59 1.70 -1.59
N SER A 129 -12.26 2.37 -2.53
CA SER A 129 -13.69 2.72 -2.45
C SER A 129 -14.63 1.51 -2.49
N ARG A 130 -14.12 0.34 -2.92
CA ARG A 130 -14.84 -0.95 -2.89
C ARG A 130 -14.41 -1.87 -1.74
N LEU A 131 -13.55 -1.39 -0.84
CA LEU A 131 -13.41 -1.92 0.51
C LEU A 131 -14.51 -1.23 1.35
N SER A 132 -15.72 -1.78 1.41
CA SER A 132 -16.84 -1.13 2.12
C SER A 132 -16.58 -1.01 3.65
N PRO A 133 -17.32 -0.14 4.37
CA PRO A 133 -16.77 0.71 5.43
C PRO A 133 -16.79 0.04 6.81
N ALA A 134 -15.62 -0.19 7.39
CA ALA A 134 -15.44 -0.29 8.83
C ALA A 134 -13.94 -0.20 9.16
N GLU A 135 -13.45 1.00 9.45
CA GLU A 135 -12.67 1.28 10.67
C GLU A 135 -12.17 2.74 10.65
N PRO A 136 -12.70 3.61 11.53
CA PRO A 136 -12.20 4.97 11.68
C PRO A 136 -10.84 4.95 12.38
N GLN A 137 -9.83 5.50 11.70
CA GLN A 137 -8.50 5.71 12.28
C GLN A 137 -8.46 7.14 12.85
N ASN A 138 -8.73 7.24 14.17
CA ASN A 138 -8.45 8.33 15.13
C ASN A 138 -9.67 9.12 15.69
N PRO A 139 -9.66 9.50 16.99
CA PRO A 139 -10.77 9.27 17.93
C PRO A 139 -11.43 10.53 18.50
N ARG A 140 -11.42 11.67 17.81
CA ARG A 140 -12.26 12.79 18.22
C ARG A 140 -13.54 12.82 17.41
N GLU A 141 -14.65 12.49 18.06
CA GLU A 141 -15.75 13.44 18.09
C GLU A 141 -16.21 13.97 16.71
N ALA A 142 -16.96 13.14 15.98
CA ALA A 142 -18.27 13.62 15.56
C ALA A 142 -19.27 13.18 16.63
N LEU A 143 -19.16 13.75 17.83
CA LEU A 143 -20.07 13.59 18.98
C LEU A 143 -21.51 14.08 18.69
N SER A 144 -21.92 14.19 17.42
CA SER A 144 -23.26 14.64 17.00
C SER A 144 -24.19 13.50 16.59
N VAL A 145 -23.70 12.25 16.51
CA VAL A 145 -24.49 11.14 15.92
C VAL A 145 -25.49 10.51 16.90
N ILE A 146 -25.46 10.84 18.20
CA ILE A 146 -26.20 10.09 19.23
C ILE A 146 -27.50 10.78 19.73
N ASN A 147 -27.76 12.05 19.39
CA ASN A 147 -28.94 12.76 19.93
C ASN A 147 -29.84 13.36 18.84
N ASP A 148 -30.60 12.51 18.13
CA ASP A 148 -32.08 12.50 18.10
C ASP A 148 -32.67 11.86 16.82
N PRO A 149 -33.77 11.08 16.92
CA PRO A 149 -34.30 10.27 15.83
C PRO A 149 -35.56 10.86 15.19
N LYS A 150 -35.51 11.18 13.89
CA LYS A 150 -36.61 11.15 12.87
C LYS A 150 -36.30 12.11 11.71
N SER A 151 -36.86 11.79 10.54
CA SER A 151 -36.89 12.55 9.27
C SER A 151 -35.73 12.21 8.32
N SER A 152 -35.88 11.29 7.36
CA SER A 152 -36.54 11.47 6.05
C SER A 152 -36.15 12.76 5.32
N GLY A 153 -35.54 12.63 4.13
CA GLY A 153 -35.43 13.74 3.17
C GLY A 153 -34.16 13.72 2.34
N PHE A 154 -34.32 13.52 1.03
CA PHE A 154 -33.33 13.83 0.00
C PHE A 154 -32.90 15.31 0.08
N GLY A 155 -31.62 15.59 -0.13
CA GLY A 155 -31.11 16.95 -0.34
C GLY A 155 -29.60 16.98 -0.57
N GLU A 156 -29.18 17.41 -1.75
CA GLU A 156 -27.78 17.79 -2.05
C GLU A 156 -27.28 18.88 -1.10
N PRO A 157 -25.96 18.98 -0.88
CA PRO A 157 -25.39 20.31 -0.65
C PRO A 157 -24.16 20.60 -1.51
N SER A 158 -24.32 21.63 -2.32
CA SER A 158 -23.27 22.56 -2.76
C SER A 158 -22.56 23.18 -1.55
N THR A 159 -21.22 23.19 -1.56
CA THR A 159 -20.39 24.24 -0.92
C THR A 159 -19.02 24.32 -1.62
N LYS A 160 -18.51 25.55 -1.78
CA LYS A 160 -17.47 25.92 -2.75
C LYS A 160 -16.04 25.53 -2.30
N PRO A 161 -15.12 25.23 -3.25
CA PRO A 161 -13.75 24.73 -2.96
C PRO A 161 -12.78 25.71 -2.27
N SER A 162 -13.13 26.98 -2.08
CA SER A 162 -12.16 28.03 -1.73
C SER A 162 -11.74 28.09 -0.26
N GLU A 163 -12.43 27.43 0.66
CA GLU A 163 -12.04 27.45 2.08
C GLU A 163 -11.08 26.31 2.48
N ILE A 164 -11.10 25.18 1.76
CA ILE A 164 -10.29 23.99 2.06
C ILE A 164 -8.80 24.25 1.78
N VAL A 165 -8.48 25.03 0.74
CA VAL A 165 -7.11 25.35 0.33
C VAL A 165 -6.33 26.11 1.41
N SER A 166 -7.02 26.96 2.20
CA SER A 166 -6.37 27.78 3.23
C SER A 166 -5.90 27.00 4.46
N LYS A 167 -6.57 25.88 4.78
CA LYS A 167 -6.23 25.03 5.94
C LYS A 167 -5.08 24.06 5.65
N ILE A 168 -4.93 23.61 4.40
CA ILE A 168 -3.87 22.65 4.01
C ILE A 168 -2.47 23.31 4.01
N GLN A 169 -2.38 24.59 3.63
CA GLN A 169 -1.10 25.33 3.63
C GLN A 169 -0.61 25.68 5.05
N LYS A 170 -1.51 25.99 6.00
CA LYS A 170 -1.10 26.27 7.39
C LYS A 170 -0.55 25.01 8.08
N ASN A 171 -1.19 23.86 7.90
CA ASN A 171 -0.81 22.62 8.59
C ASN A 171 0.51 22.02 8.08
N SER A 172 0.82 22.19 6.80
CA SER A 172 2.11 21.77 6.21
C SER A 172 3.28 22.68 6.62
N SER A 173 3.01 23.98 6.86
CA SER A 173 4.05 24.91 7.33
C SER A 173 4.43 24.71 8.80
N LEU A 174 3.47 24.30 9.64
CA LEU A 174 3.71 24.07 11.07
C LEU A 174 4.48 22.78 11.30
N ALA A 175 4.12 21.70 10.57
CA ALA A 175 4.82 20.42 10.63
C ALA A 175 6.30 20.50 10.18
N ARG A 176 6.64 21.39 9.24
CA ARG A 176 8.03 21.63 8.82
C ARG A 176 8.86 22.41 9.86
N LYS A 177 8.25 23.35 10.61
CA LYS A 177 8.96 24.11 11.64
C LYS A 177 9.30 23.26 12.86
N ASP A 178 8.42 22.34 13.25
CA ASP A 178 8.64 21.46 14.40
C ASP A 178 9.64 20.34 14.09
N PHE A 179 9.67 19.84 12.84
CA PHE A 179 10.66 18.86 12.39
C PHE A 179 12.08 19.43 12.30
N LEU A 180 12.24 20.71 11.92
CA LEU A 180 13.58 21.34 11.87
C LEU A 180 14.10 21.76 13.25
N ARG A 181 13.22 22.00 14.24
CA ARG A 181 13.63 22.33 15.62
C ARG A 181 14.14 21.13 16.42
N SER A 182 13.73 19.91 16.09
CA SER A 182 14.17 18.71 16.81
C SER A 182 15.60 18.25 16.47
N TYR A 183 16.19 18.77 15.39
CA TYR A 183 17.53 18.39 14.92
C TYR A 183 18.66 19.37 15.30
N VAL A 184 18.37 20.49 15.96
CA VAL A 184 19.39 21.51 16.31
C VAL A 184 19.79 21.50 17.80
N LYS A 185 19.34 20.52 18.59
CA LYS A 185 19.71 20.39 20.01
C LYS A 185 20.29 19.02 20.37
N LYS A 186 21.38 18.63 19.70
CA LYS A 186 22.42 17.75 20.23
C LYS A 186 23.70 18.14 19.52
N ASP A 187 24.46 18.99 20.18
CA ASP A 187 25.92 19.13 20.12
C ASP A 187 26.25 20.49 20.75
N PHE A 188 26.67 20.41 22.03
CA PHE A 188 27.50 21.30 22.86
C PHE A 188 27.14 21.08 24.32
#